data_AF-A0AAX2IQR3-F1
#
_entry.id   AF-A0AAX2IQR3-F1
#
_cell.length_a   1.000
_cell.length_b   1.000
_cell.length_c   1.000
_cell.angle_alpha   90.00
_cell.angle_beta   90.00
_cell.angle_gamma   90.00
#
_symmetry.space_group_name_H-M   'P 1'
#
loop_
_entity.id
_entity.type
_entity.pdbx_description
1 polymer ?
#
loop_
_entity_poly.entity_id
_entity_poly.type
_entity_poly.pdbx_seq_one_letter_code
_entity_poly.pdbx_strand_id
1 'polypeptide(L)'
;MTKYILFLSLLFVSGFIYSQTKEYEAPEYEVIQKNIENKDSEYYYPKLMDKLKANDTLITNDQYKHLYFGYTFQKDYHPYKTSENEKKLNSYFQKKDLKKSDYAEIIKISNVALNDFPLNLRVMNFLAYIYHLDGNEAMAKKVSHNFYGLFGAIFSSGDGRDCTTGFHVITVSHEYVVMNILQLEIASQSLTGDCDYLSLEKDKYKLPGVYFNITKLKEKGFDF
;
A
#
# COMPACT_ATOMS: atom_id res chain seq x y z
N MET A 1 -62.82 -16.47 -34.89
CA MET A 1 -62.07 -15.40 -34.20
C MET A 1 -62.23 -15.62 -32.70
N THR A 2 -61.26 -16.23 -32.04
CA THR A 2 -61.29 -16.42 -30.59
C THR A 2 -59.90 -16.03 -30.08
N LYS A 3 -59.83 -14.91 -29.35
CA LYS A 3 -58.61 -14.30 -28.83
C LYS A 3 -58.10 -15.06 -27.61
N TYR A 4 -56.79 -15.23 -27.56
CA TYR A 4 -55.98 -15.79 -26.47
C TYR A 4 -56.08 -14.98 -25.17
N ILE A 5 -55.97 -15.66 -24.03
CA ILE A 5 -55.47 -15.06 -22.78
C ILE A 5 -54.37 -15.99 -22.26
N LEU A 6 -53.11 -15.60 -22.48
CA LEU A 6 -51.93 -16.23 -21.90
C LEU A 6 -51.66 -15.51 -20.57
N PHE A 7 -51.87 -16.20 -19.45
CA PHE A 7 -51.63 -15.66 -18.12
C PHE A 7 -50.16 -15.87 -17.76
N LEU A 8 -49.34 -14.81 -17.84
CA LEU A 8 -47.93 -14.85 -17.45
C LEU A 8 -47.84 -14.54 -15.95
N SER A 9 -47.65 -15.57 -15.13
CA SER A 9 -47.38 -15.41 -13.70
C SER A 9 -45.94 -14.93 -13.48
N LEU A 10 -45.76 -13.66 -13.12
CA LEU A 10 -44.48 -13.15 -12.62
C LEU A 10 -44.26 -13.64 -11.18
N LEU A 11 -43.35 -14.60 -10.99
CA LEU A 11 -42.82 -14.95 -9.68
C LEU A 11 -41.71 -13.95 -9.32
N PHE A 12 -42.04 -12.98 -8.45
CA PHE A 12 -41.05 -12.15 -7.77
C PHE A 12 -40.38 -12.99 -6.67
N VAL A 13 -39.22 -13.59 -6.97
CA VAL A 13 -38.32 -14.10 -5.95
C VAL A 13 -37.44 -12.94 -5.50
N SER A 14 -37.83 -12.27 -4.42
CA SER A 14 -36.96 -11.33 -3.71
C SER A 14 -35.90 -12.12 -2.95
N GLY A 15 -34.79 -12.42 -3.61
CA GLY A 15 -33.57 -12.86 -2.95
C GLY A 15 -32.96 -11.68 -2.20
N PHE A 16 -32.83 -11.80 -0.89
CA PHE A 16 -32.02 -10.89 -0.08
C PHE A 16 -30.56 -11.02 -0.52
N ILE A 17 -30.10 -10.13 -1.38
CA ILE A 17 -28.67 -9.99 -1.70
C ILE A 17 -28.03 -9.25 -0.51
N TYR A 18 -27.51 -9.99 0.46
CA TYR A 18 -26.54 -9.46 1.40
C TYR A 18 -25.19 -9.35 0.68
N SER A 19 -25.00 -8.25 -0.06
CA SER A 19 -23.68 -7.84 -0.54
C SER A 19 -23.17 -6.73 0.35
N GLN A 20 -22.63 -7.10 1.52
CA GLN A 20 -21.69 -6.26 2.25
C GLN A 20 -20.49 -7.12 2.59
N THR A 21 -19.69 -7.43 1.57
CA THR A 21 -18.27 -7.70 1.83
C THR A 21 -17.72 -6.46 2.51
N LYS A 22 -17.19 -6.61 3.73
CA LYS A 22 -16.44 -5.55 4.41
C LYS A 22 -15.34 -5.11 3.43
N GLU A 23 -15.43 -3.87 2.93
CA GLU A 23 -14.50 -3.36 1.90
C GLU A 23 -13.07 -3.27 2.46
N TYR A 24 -12.96 -3.13 3.79
CA TYR A 24 -11.72 -3.04 4.54
C TYR A 24 -11.86 -3.67 5.94
N GLU A 25 -10.72 -4.01 6.52
CA GLU A 25 -10.60 -4.53 7.88
C GLU A 25 -9.26 -4.12 8.49
N ALA A 26 -9.31 -3.50 9.67
CA ALA A 26 -8.12 -3.15 10.43
C ALA A 26 -7.26 -4.41 10.68
N PRO A 27 -5.92 -4.31 10.57
CA PRO A 27 -5.03 -5.45 10.75
C PRO A 27 -5.08 -6.02 12.17
N GLU A 28 -5.36 -7.31 12.29
CA GLU A 28 -5.25 -8.07 13.53
C GLU A 28 -3.77 -8.35 13.85
N TYR A 29 -3.07 -7.33 14.37
CA TYR A 29 -1.62 -7.37 14.58
C TYR A 29 -1.13 -8.56 15.43
N GLU A 30 -1.87 -8.99 16.45
CA GLU A 30 -1.50 -10.16 17.26
C GLU A 30 -1.56 -11.47 16.46
N VAL A 31 -2.59 -11.63 15.63
CA VAL A 31 -2.74 -12.79 14.74
C VAL A 31 -1.63 -12.77 13.69
N ILE A 32 -1.37 -11.61 13.08
CA ILE A 32 -0.28 -11.43 12.12
C ILE A 32 1.05 -11.82 12.77
N GLN A 33 1.36 -11.31 13.96
CA GLN A 33 2.60 -11.62 14.67
C GLN A 33 2.78 -13.14 14.87
N LYS A 34 1.75 -13.81 15.39
CA LYS A 34 1.77 -15.26 15.61
C LYS A 34 2.00 -16.03 14.29
N ASN A 35 1.34 -15.60 13.22
CA ASN A 35 1.41 -16.26 11.91
C ASN A 35 2.78 -16.09 11.26
N ILE A 36 3.42 -14.92 11.40
CA ILE A 36 4.72 -14.64 10.77
C ILE A 36 5.90 -15.25 11.53
N GLU A 37 5.74 -15.52 12.83
CA GLU A 37 6.76 -16.18 13.67
C GLU A 37 6.74 -17.71 13.54
N ASN A 38 5.62 -18.29 13.13
CA ASN A 38 5.47 -19.73 12.94
C ASN A 38 6.14 -20.21 11.63
N LYS A 39 7.15 -21.08 11.73
CA LYS A 39 7.90 -21.63 10.57
C LYS A 39 7.07 -22.49 9.63
N ASP A 40 6.01 -23.12 10.14
CA ASP A 40 5.13 -23.99 9.35
C ASP A 40 3.97 -23.22 8.70
N SER A 41 3.79 -21.94 9.08
CA SER A 41 2.79 -21.06 8.49
C SER A 41 3.15 -20.68 7.06
N GLU A 42 2.15 -20.58 6.19
CA GLU A 42 2.35 -20.01 4.86
C GLU A 42 2.79 -18.54 4.90
N TYR A 43 2.54 -17.87 6.03
CA TYR A 43 2.86 -16.48 6.29
C TYR A 43 4.22 -16.27 6.98
N TYR A 44 5.01 -17.32 7.17
CA TYR A 44 6.32 -17.23 7.84
C TYR A 44 7.18 -16.11 7.23
N TYR A 45 7.61 -15.16 8.06
CA TYR A 45 8.13 -13.88 7.59
C TYR A 45 9.31 -13.99 6.61
N PRO A 46 10.36 -14.78 6.91
CA PRO A 46 11.49 -14.92 6.00
C PRO A 46 11.09 -15.44 4.62
N LYS A 47 10.13 -16.37 4.55
CA LYS A 47 9.64 -16.91 3.28
C LYS A 47 8.93 -15.84 2.45
N LEU A 48 8.09 -15.02 3.07
CA LEU A 48 7.41 -13.92 2.38
C LEU A 48 8.40 -12.85 1.92
N MET A 49 9.40 -12.53 2.74
CA MET A 49 10.44 -11.58 2.39
C MET A 49 11.30 -12.07 1.23
N ASP A 50 11.66 -13.35 1.19
CA ASP A 50 12.41 -13.95 0.08
C ASP A 50 11.62 -13.89 -1.23
N LYS A 51 10.31 -14.19 -1.18
CA LYS A 51 9.41 -14.03 -2.32
C LYS A 51 9.37 -12.59 -2.84
N LEU A 52 9.24 -11.61 -1.93
CA LEU A 52 9.21 -10.19 -2.30
C LEU A 52 10.51 -9.79 -3.01
N LYS A 53 11.66 -10.14 -2.44
CA LYS A 53 13.00 -9.84 -2.99
C LYS A 53 13.25 -10.52 -4.34
N ALA A 54 12.68 -11.71 -4.55
CA ALA A 54 12.71 -12.40 -5.84
C ALA A 54 11.74 -11.81 -6.88
N ASN A 55 10.92 -10.82 -6.50
CA ASN A 55 9.78 -10.33 -7.27
C ASN A 55 8.85 -11.46 -7.73
N ASP A 56 8.52 -12.36 -6.80
CA ASP A 56 7.56 -13.44 -7.01
C ASP A 56 6.14 -12.89 -7.15
N THR A 57 5.51 -13.14 -8.29
CA THR A 57 4.15 -12.68 -8.60
C THR A 57 3.04 -13.58 -8.05
N LEU A 58 3.40 -14.59 -7.24
CA LEU A 58 2.48 -15.54 -6.60
C LEU A 58 2.23 -15.24 -5.12
N ILE A 59 2.71 -14.10 -4.62
CA ILE A 59 2.34 -13.62 -3.28
C ILE A 59 0.86 -13.23 -3.32
N THR A 60 0.06 -13.82 -2.42
CA THR A 60 -1.38 -13.53 -2.33
C THR A 60 -1.64 -12.23 -1.57
N ASN A 61 -2.84 -11.65 -1.71
CA ASN A 61 -3.21 -10.43 -0.97
C ASN A 61 -3.05 -10.59 0.55
N ASP A 62 -3.48 -11.73 1.12
CA ASP A 62 -3.32 -11.97 2.55
C ASP A 62 -1.85 -12.19 2.94
N GLN A 63 -1.03 -12.79 2.08
CA GLN A 63 0.42 -12.85 2.29
C GLN A 63 1.04 -11.44 2.25
N TYR A 64 0.60 -10.54 1.36
CA TYR A 64 1.05 -9.14 1.37
C TYR A 64 0.62 -8.41 2.64
N LYS A 65 -0.60 -8.63 3.15
CA LYS A 65 -1.03 -8.05 4.44
C LYS A 65 -0.10 -8.50 5.58
N HIS A 66 0.17 -9.80 5.69
CA HIS A 66 1.08 -10.35 6.69
C HIS A 66 2.51 -9.84 6.52
N LEU A 67 2.99 -9.72 5.29
CA LEU A 67 4.32 -9.19 4.98
C LEU A 67 4.44 -7.71 5.35
N TYR A 68 3.45 -6.89 4.97
CA TYR A 68 3.46 -5.44 5.18
C TYR A 68 3.33 -5.10 6.67
N PHE A 69 2.25 -5.51 7.32
CA PHE A 69 2.02 -5.22 8.74
C PHE A 69 2.98 -5.99 9.65
N GLY A 70 3.37 -7.21 9.24
CA GLY A 70 4.34 -8.02 9.97
C GLY A 70 5.76 -7.45 9.99
N TYR A 71 6.08 -6.52 9.07
CA TYR A 71 7.37 -5.84 9.10
C TYR A 71 7.59 -5.08 10.41
N THR A 72 6.52 -4.59 11.04
CA THR A 72 6.58 -3.83 12.31
C THR A 72 7.14 -4.62 13.51
N PHE A 73 7.14 -5.95 13.41
CA PHE A 73 7.68 -6.86 14.43
C PHE A 73 9.13 -7.27 14.18
N GLN A 74 9.70 -6.94 13.02
CA GLN A 74 11.05 -7.35 12.68
C GLN A 74 12.09 -6.51 13.44
N LYS A 75 13.22 -7.11 13.77
CA LYS A 75 14.29 -6.46 14.57
C LYS A 75 14.92 -5.27 13.85
N ASP A 76 14.92 -5.30 12.53
CA ASP A 76 15.47 -4.27 11.65
C ASP A 76 14.45 -3.19 11.25
N TYR A 77 13.22 -3.25 11.79
CA TYR A 77 12.20 -2.24 11.54
C TYR A 77 12.56 -0.90 12.17
N HIS A 78 12.77 0.11 11.31
CA HIS A 78 13.06 1.48 11.70
C HIS A 78 12.20 2.44 10.86
N PRO A 79 10.99 2.81 11.30
CA PRO A 79 10.01 3.54 10.48
C PRO A 79 10.46 4.94 10.02
N TYR A 80 11.47 5.51 10.68
CA TYR A 80 12.02 6.85 10.40
C TYR A 80 13.37 6.83 9.69
N LYS A 81 13.90 5.65 9.38
CA LYS A 81 15.21 5.54 8.75
C LYS A 81 15.08 5.68 7.25
N THR A 82 15.55 6.80 6.72
CA THR A 82 15.80 6.96 5.28
C THR A 82 17.21 6.45 4.96
N SER A 83 17.35 5.55 3.98
CA SER A 83 18.67 5.08 3.56
C SER A 83 19.42 6.15 2.77
N GLU A 84 20.75 6.15 2.83
CA GLU A 84 21.56 7.07 2.01
C GLU A 84 21.34 6.86 0.50
N ASN A 85 20.97 5.64 0.09
CA ASN A 85 20.64 5.34 -1.30
C ASN A 85 19.29 5.92 -1.71
N GLU A 86 18.28 5.89 -0.83
CA GLU A 86 17.03 6.60 -1.05
C GLU A 86 17.26 8.12 -1.18
N LYS A 87 18.13 8.71 -0.35
CA LYS A 87 18.46 10.15 -0.46
C LYS A 87 19.06 10.52 -1.81
N LYS A 88 19.88 9.65 -2.41
CA LYS A 88 20.43 9.87 -3.76
C LYS A 88 19.34 9.96 -4.83
N LEU A 89 18.21 9.27 -4.63
CA LEU A 89 17.05 9.32 -5.54
C LEU A 89 16.27 10.64 -5.48
N ASN A 90 16.43 11.46 -4.43
CA ASN A 90 15.69 12.71 -4.27
C ASN A 90 15.84 13.66 -5.45
N SER A 91 17.05 13.77 -6.00
CA SER A 91 17.29 14.62 -7.18
C SER A 91 16.55 14.13 -8.41
N TYR A 92 16.33 12.82 -8.55
CA TYR A 92 15.57 12.23 -9.66
C TYR A 92 14.06 12.34 -9.44
N PHE A 93 13.57 12.18 -8.21
CA PHE A 93 12.14 12.36 -7.91
C PHE A 93 11.63 13.77 -8.22
N GLN A 94 12.49 14.79 -8.14
CA GLN A 94 12.13 16.19 -8.38
C GLN A 94 12.34 16.63 -9.83
N LYS A 95 12.98 15.80 -10.67
CA LYS A 95 13.20 16.14 -12.08
C LYS A 95 11.87 16.10 -12.84
N LYS A 96 11.58 17.19 -13.56
CA LYS A 96 10.45 17.25 -14.49
C LYS A 96 10.58 16.24 -15.63
N ASP A 97 11.78 16.16 -16.20
CA ASP A 97 12.10 15.29 -17.33
C ASP A 97 13.32 14.43 -17.00
N LEU A 98 13.15 13.10 -17.11
CA LEU A 98 14.25 12.14 -16.99
C LEU A 98 14.86 11.87 -18.35
N LYS A 99 16.19 11.78 -18.41
CA LYS A 99 16.91 11.42 -19.64
C LYS A 99 17.18 9.93 -19.66
N LYS A 100 17.18 9.31 -20.84
CA LYS A 100 17.56 7.89 -20.99
C LYS A 100 18.93 7.55 -20.38
N SER A 101 19.86 8.52 -20.38
CA SER A 101 21.17 8.39 -19.72
C SER A 101 21.10 8.24 -18.19
N ASP A 102 20.00 8.65 -17.56
CA ASP A 102 19.81 8.56 -16.11
C ASP A 102 19.34 7.15 -15.68
N TYR A 103 18.69 6.39 -16.57
CA TYR A 103 17.90 5.21 -16.19
C TYR A 103 18.75 4.11 -15.54
N ALA A 104 19.91 3.79 -16.09
CA ALA A 104 20.78 2.74 -15.56
C ALA A 104 21.23 3.03 -14.11
N GLU A 105 21.57 4.30 -13.81
CA GLU A 105 21.97 4.68 -12.46
C GLU A 105 20.77 4.69 -11.51
N ILE A 106 19.60 5.17 -11.95
CA ILE A 106 18.38 5.12 -11.13
C ILE A 106 18.00 3.68 -10.79
N ILE A 107 18.03 2.77 -11.78
CA ILE A 107 17.75 1.34 -11.57
C ILE A 107 18.71 0.76 -10.54
N LYS A 108 20.02 1.03 -10.67
CA LYS A 108 21.04 0.56 -9.74
C LYS A 108 20.78 1.07 -8.32
N ILE A 109 20.63 2.39 -8.13
CA ILE A 109 20.42 2.98 -6.80
C ILE A 109 19.11 2.47 -6.18
N SER A 110 18.05 2.36 -6.97
CA SER A 110 16.75 1.88 -6.49
C SER A 110 16.81 0.44 -5.99
N ASN A 111 17.49 -0.46 -6.71
CA ASN A 111 17.67 -1.84 -6.25
C ASN A 111 18.48 -1.91 -4.95
N VAL A 112 19.49 -1.06 -4.77
CA VAL A 112 20.23 -0.98 -3.50
C VAL A 112 19.33 -0.44 -2.39
N ALA A 113 18.57 0.62 -2.64
CA ALA A 113 17.63 1.19 -1.66
C ALA A 113 16.54 0.18 -1.24
N LEU A 114 16.07 -0.67 -2.16
CA LEU A 114 15.11 -1.74 -1.87
C LEU A 114 15.76 -2.94 -1.16
N ASN A 115 17.08 -3.11 -1.21
CA ASN A 115 17.73 -4.06 -0.32
C ASN A 115 17.79 -3.53 1.13
N ASP A 116 17.97 -2.21 1.29
CA ASP A 116 18.00 -1.55 2.60
C ASP A 116 16.60 -1.52 3.25
N PHE A 117 15.57 -1.16 2.47
CA PHE A 117 14.17 -1.16 2.89
C PHE A 117 13.28 -1.77 1.80
N PRO A 118 13.02 -3.10 1.86
CA PRO A 118 12.28 -3.82 0.82
C PRO A 118 10.82 -3.44 0.67
N LEU A 119 10.25 -2.66 1.59
CA LEU A 119 8.85 -2.22 1.50
C LEU A 119 8.75 -0.73 1.12
N ASN A 120 9.82 -0.09 0.63
CA ASN A 120 9.78 1.31 0.21
C ASN A 120 8.91 1.50 -1.04
N LEU A 121 7.63 1.83 -0.83
CA LEU A 121 6.65 1.94 -1.92
C LEU A 121 6.95 3.07 -2.91
N ARG A 122 7.56 4.16 -2.45
CA ARG A 122 7.95 5.27 -3.32
C ARG A 122 9.03 4.83 -4.31
N VAL A 123 10.07 4.14 -3.80
CA VAL A 123 11.16 3.62 -4.62
C VAL A 123 10.66 2.52 -5.56
N MET A 124 9.80 1.62 -5.10
CA MET A 124 9.20 0.58 -5.96
C MET A 124 8.41 1.17 -7.13
N ASN A 125 7.51 2.13 -6.85
CA ASN A 125 6.71 2.78 -7.88
C ASN A 125 7.61 3.49 -8.91
N PHE A 126 8.63 4.21 -8.44
CA PHE A 126 9.58 4.87 -9.31
C PHE A 126 10.39 3.88 -10.15
N LEU A 127 10.91 2.82 -9.54
CA LEU A 127 11.68 1.79 -10.24
C LEU A 127 10.85 1.09 -11.33
N ALA A 128 9.59 0.78 -11.04
CA ALA A 128 8.68 0.23 -12.04
C ALA A 128 8.51 1.17 -13.25
N TYR A 129 8.33 2.47 -12.99
CA TYR A 129 8.27 3.48 -14.04
C TYR A 129 9.56 3.58 -14.85
N ILE A 130 10.73 3.54 -14.20
CA ILE A 130 12.02 3.57 -14.91
C ILE A 130 12.23 2.32 -15.76
N TYR A 131 11.87 1.14 -15.26
CA TYR A 131 11.94 -0.08 -16.08
C TYR A 131 11.04 0.00 -17.32
N HIS A 132 9.85 0.60 -17.19
CA HIS A 132 8.97 0.85 -18.33
C HIS A 132 9.62 1.81 -19.34
N LEU A 133 10.16 2.94 -18.89
CA LEU A 133 10.84 3.90 -19.76
C LEU A 133 12.10 3.33 -20.45
N ASP A 134 12.79 2.40 -19.78
CA ASP A 134 13.96 1.69 -20.32
C ASP A 134 13.59 0.54 -21.28
N GLY A 135 12.29 0.21 -21.39
CA GLY A 135 11.78 -0.88 -22.23
C GLY A 135 11.85 -2.26 -21.60
N ASN A 136 12.20 -2.36 -20.31
CA ASN A 136 12.21 -3.61 -19.55
C ASN A 136 10.83 -3.91 -18.93
N GLU A 137 9.85 -4.20 -19.79
CA GLU A 137 8.46 -4.44 -19.39
C GLU A 137 8.30 -5.62 -18.42
N ALA A 138 9.16 -6.63 -18.52
CA ALA A 138 9.10 -7.78 -17.63
C ALA A 138 9.38 -7.37 -16.18
N MET A 139 10.42 -6.56 -15.95
CA MET A 139 10.73 -6.05 -14.61
C MET A 139 9.73 -4.98 -14.17
N ALA A 140 9.29 -4.10 -15.07
CA ALA A 140 8.26 -3.11 -14.77
C ALA A 140 7.00 -3.78 -14.18
N LYS A 141 6.50 -4.85 -14.82
CA LYS A 141 5.33 -5.62 -14.35
C LYS A 141 5.58 -6.29 -13.00
N LYS A 142 6.73 -6.93 -12.82
CA LYS A 142 7.09 -7.61 -11.57
C LYS A 142 7.18 -6.66 -10.37
N VAL A 143 7.88 -5.55 -10.53
CA VAL A 143 8.00 -4.52 -9.47
C VAL A 143 6.64 -3.86 -9.22
N SER A 144 5.87 -3.57 -10.28
CA SER A 144 4.51 -3.02 -10.13
C SER A 144 3.61 -3.98 -9.35
N HIS A 145 3.69 -5.28 -9.61
CA HIS A 145 2.90 -6.29 -8.91
C HIS A 145 3.18 -6.27 -7.40
N ASN A 146 4.46 -6.24 -7.01
CA ASN A 146 4.87 -6.09 -5.61
C ASN A 146 4.35 -4.78 -5.00
N PHE A 147 4.50 -3.66 -5.72
CA PHE A 147 3.99 -2.36 -5.29
C PHE A 147 2.48 -2.42 -5.01
N TYR A 148 1.67 -2.91 -5.96
CA TYR A 148 0.22 -2.99 -5.81
C TYR A 148 -0.21 -3.99 -4.74
N GLY A 149 0.53 -5.07 -4.52
CA GLY A 149 0.27 -6.02 -3.42
C GLY A 149 0.43 -5.37 -2.05
N LEU A 150 1.56 -4.69 -1.83
CA LEU A 150 1.83 -3.97 -0.57
C LEU A 150 0.91 -2.75 -0.40
N PHE A 151 0.64 -2.01 -1.47
CA PHE A 151 -0.31 -0.90 -1.45
C PHE A 151 -1.74 -1.38 -1.16
N GLY A 152 -2.11 -2.54 -1.70
CA GLY A 152 -3.37 -3.22 -1.42
C GLY A 152 -3.51 -3.61 0.04
N ALA A 153 -2.43 -3.96 0.74
CA ALA A 153 -2.47 -4.19 2.18
C ALA A 153 -2.90 -2.92 2.95
N ILE A 154 -2.37 -1.75 2.58
CA ILE A 154 -2.77 -0.46 3.15
C ILE A 154 -4.25 -0.20 2.87
N PHE A 155 -4.68 -0.29 1.60
CA PHE A 155 -6.07 0.00 1.22
C PHE A 155 -7.07 -0.98 1.82
N SER A 156 -6.65 -2.21 2.11
CA SER A 156 -7.50 -3.17 2.79
C SER A 156 -7.69 -2.90 4.28
N SER A 157 -6.96 -1.95 4.88
CA SER A 157 -6.97 -1.72 6.32
C SER A 157 -7.99 -0.71 6.82
N GLY A 158 -8.52 0.13 5.92
CA GLY A 158 -9.45 1.21 6.26
C GLY A 158 -9.96 1.92 5.00
N ASP A 159 -10.71 3.00 5.19
CA ASP A 159 -11.12 3.91 4.12
C ASP A 159 -10.58 5.34 4.28
N GLY A 160 -9.87 5.62 5.38
CA GLY A 160 -9.23 6.91 5.65
C GLY A 160 -10.19 8.07 5.89
N ARG A 161 -11.49 7.82 6.12
CA ARG A 161 -12.49 8.88 6.28
C ARG A 161 -12.53 9.51 7.67
N ASP A 162 -12.21 8.71 8.68
CA ASP A 162 -12.03 9.14 10.06
C ASP A 162 -10.92 8.31 10.72
N CYS A 163 -10.55 8.65 11.96
CA CYS A 163 -9.45 7.97 12.62
C CYS A 163 -9.76 6.49 12.97
N THR A 164 -11.03 6.12 13.16
CA THR A 164 -11.41 4.73 13.47
C THR A 164 -11.26 3.80 12.27
N THR A 165 -11.41 4.34 11.06
CA THR A 165 -11.23 3.63 9.78
C THR A 165 -10.01 4.13 9.00
N GLY A 166 -9.05 4.74 9.69
CA GLY A 166 -7.83 5.27 9.09
C GLY A 166 -7.00 4.18 8.41
N PHE A 167 -6.34 4.53 7.30
CA PHE A 167 -5.43 3.59 6.65
C PHE A 167 -4.24 3.29 7.57
N HIS A 168 -4.02 2.02 7.90
CA HIS A 168 -2.86 1.61 8.69
C HIS A 168 -1.60 1.66 7.85
N VAL A 169 -0.58 2.36 8.36
CA VAL A 169 0.72 2.50 7.70
C VAL A 169 1.86 2.09 8.64
N ILE A 170 2.94 1.61 8.04
CA ILE A 170 4.18 1.20 8.75
C ILE A 170 5.31 2.22 8.61
N THR A 171 5.06 3.37 7.96
CA THR A 171 5.95 4.53 7.94
C THR A 171 5.18 5.72 7.40
N VAL A 172 5.50 6.92 7.89
CA VAL A 172 4.90 8.20 7.42
C VAL A 172 5.07 8.37 5.91
N SER A 173 6.17 7.88 5.33
CA SER A 173 6.40 7.98 3.88
C SER A 173 5.31 7.29 3.04
N HIS A 174 4.66 6.25 3.58
CA HIS A 174 3.59 5.55 2.88
C HIS A 174 2.28 6.35 2.82
N GLU A 175 2.05 7.27 3.76
CA GLU A 175 0.90 8.19 3.73
C GLU A 175 0.95 9.03 2.46
N TYR A 176 2.11 9.66 2.20
CA TYR A 176 2.32 10.45 0.99
C TYR A 176 2.24 9.62 -0.30
N VAL A 177 2.61 8.33 -0.27
CA VAL A 177 2.40 7.43 -1.42
C VAL A 177 0.91 7.25 -1.69
N VAL A 178 0.08 7.03 -0.66
CA VAL A 178 -1.38 6.97 -0.80
C VAL A 178 -1.92 8.27 -1.39
N MET A 179 -1.53 9.42 -0.83
CA MET A 179 -1.98 10.74 -1.33
C MET A 179 -1.60 10.95 -2.81
N ASN A 180 -0.38 10.60 -3.20
CA ASN A 180 0.09 10.75 -4.57
C ASN A 180 -0.65 9.83 -5.57
N ILE A 181 -0.90 8.56 -5.20
CA ILE A 181 -1.64 7.63 -6.07
C ILE A 181 -3.10 8.08 -6.25
N LEU A 182 -3.71 8.59 -5.18
CA LEU A 182 -5.07 9.15 -5.24
C LEU A 182 -5.13 10.55 -5.87
N GLN A 183 -3.98 11.13 -6.23
CA GLN A 183 -3.85 12.49 -6.78
C GLN A 183 -4.49 13.55 -5.87
N LEU A 184 -4.35 13.36 -4.56
CA LEU A 184 -4.87 14.28 -3.54
C LEU A 184 -3.79 15.27 -3.14
N GLU A 185 -4.15 16.55 -3.15
CA GLU A 185 -3.26 17.65 -2.79
C GLU A 185 -3.41 17.98 -1.30
N ILE A 186 -2.31 17.85 -0.57
CA ILE A 186 -2.23 18.04 0.87
C ILE A 186 -2.04 19.54 1.16
N ALA A 187 -2.93 20.10 1.97
CA ALA A 187 -2.83 21.47 2.46
C ALA A 187 -2.08 21.59 3.79
N SER A 188 -2.29 20.62 4.70
CA SER A 188 -1.65 20.60 6.02
C SER A 188 -1.70 19.20 6.63
N GLN A 189 -0.92 19.01 7.69
CA GLN A 189 -0.80 17.75 8.43
C GLN A 189 -0.94 18.02 9.93
N SER A 190 -1.66 17.15 10.64
CA SER A 190 -1.88 17.28 12.07
C SER A 190 -2.19 15.94 12.72
N LEU A 191 -1.78 15.75 13.97
CA LEU A 191 -2.12 14.57 14.74
C LEU A 191 -3.52 14.68 15.34
N THR A 192 -4.28 13.60 15.21
CA THR A 192 -5.61 13.43 15.80
C THR A 192 -5.69 12.06 16.47
N GLY A 193 -5.47 12.02 17.79
CA GLY A 193 -5.48 10.77 18.56
C GLY A 193 -4.34 9.82 18.16
N ASP A 194 -4.71 8.67 17.59
CA ASP A 194 -3.79 7.66 17.08
C ASP A 194 -3.58 7.73 15.57
N CYS A 195 -4.08 8.79 14.95
CA CYS A 195 -3.96 9.01 13.53
C CYS A 195 -3.16 10.26 13.18
N ASP A 196 -2.48 10.18 12.06
CA ASP A 196 -2.06 11.34 11.31
C ASP A 196 -3.19 11.76 10.35
N TYR A 197 -3.50 13.05 10.30
CA TYR A 197 -4.53 13.61 9.44
C TYR A 197 -3.90 14.55 8.42
N LEU A 198 -4.04 14.19 7.15
CA LEU A 198 -3.61 15.02 6.02
C LEU A 198 -4.82 15.73 5.43
N SER A 199 -4.98 17.02 5.74
CA SER A 199 -6.07 17.84 5.19
C SER A 199 -5.83 18.12 3.72
N LEU A 200 -6.90 18.15 2.92
CA LEU A 200 -6.81 18.47 1.50
C LEU A 200 -6.99 19.96 1.21
N GLU A 201 -6.55 20.38 0.03
CA GLU A 201 -6.87 21.72 -0.50
C GLU A 201 -8.37 21.99 -0.52
N LYS A 202 -8.76 23.16 0.00
CA LYS A 202 -10.16 23.56 0.16
C LYS A 202 -10.84 23.67 -1.20
N ASP A 203 -12.14 23.34 -1.23
CA ASP A 203 -13.03 23.46 -2.39
C ASP A 203 -12.66 22.62 -3.63
N LYS A 204 -11.58 21.82 -3.55
CA LYS A 204 -11.15 20.93 -4.64
C LYS A 204 -11.72 19.52 -4.54
N TYR A 205 -11.97 19.04 -3.32
CA TYR A 205 -12.41 17.67 -3.05
C TYR A 205 -13.64 17.65 -2.14
N LYS A 206 -14.44 16.57 -2.24
CA LYS A 206 -15.59 16.33 -1.35
C LYS A 206 -15.19 15.86 0.05
N LEU A 207 -13.95 15.40 0.20
CA LEU A 207 -13.38 14.92 1.46
C LEU A 207 -12.47 16.02 2.03
N PRO A 208 -12.53 16.33 3.33
CA PRO A 208 -11.70 17.38 3.93
C PRO A 208 -10.24 16.95 4.15
N GLY A 209 -9.96 15.64 4.18
CA GLY A 209 -8.66 15.08 4.51
C GLY A 209 -8.72 13.57 4.63
N VAL A 210 -7.54 12.95 4.75
CA VAL A 210 -7.38 11.51 4.88
C VAL A 210 -6.71 11.19 6.21
N TYR A 211 -7.24 10.20 6.92
CA TYR A 211 -6.71 9.72 8.18
C TYR A 211 -5.85 8.47 7.97
N PHE A 212 -4.67 8.46 8.59
CA PHE A 212 -3.74 7.34 8.61
C PHE A 212 -3.54 6.87 10.05
N ASN A 213 -3.81 5.61 10.34
CA ASN A 213 -3.57 5.04 11.66
C ASN A 213 -2.06 4.81 11.83
N ILE A 214 -1.49 5.48 12.82
CA ILE A 214 -0.04 5.47 13.13
C ILE A 214 0.25 4.83 14.50
N THR A 215 -0.68 4.04 15.05
CA THR A 215 -0.52 3.40 16.38
C THR A 215 0.79 2.61 16.47
N LYS A 216 1.10 1.80 15.44
CA LYS A 216 2.35 1.02 15.38
C LYS A 216 3.60 1.86 15.22
N LEU A 217 3.47 3.07 14.69
CA LEU A 217 4.58 4.03 14.61
C LEU A 217 4.87 4.60 16.01
N LYS A 218 3.83 5.04 16.71
CA LYS A 218 3.91 5.58 18.09
C LYS A 218 4.53 4.57 19.06
N GLU A 219 4.14 3.29 18.98
CA GLU A 219 4.73 2.20 19.79
C GLU A 219 6.26 2.05 19.64
N LYS A 220 6.85 2.50 18.51
CA LYS A 220 8.28 2.36 18.21
C LYS A 220 9.11 3.63 18.48
N GLY A 221 8.56 4.55 19.27
CA GLY A 221 9.27 5.77 19.68
C GLY A 221 9.05 6.94 18.73
N PHE A 222 7.85 7.06 18.16
CA PHE A 222 7.42 8.32 17.57
C PHE A 222 6.92 9.25 18.67
N ASP A 223 7.85 10.03 19.21
CA ASP A 223 7.51 11.18 20.04
C ASP A 223 7.66 12.43 19.15
N PHE A 224 6.57 13.20 19.01
CA PHE A 224 6.55 14.50 18.35
C PHE A 224 6.95 15.62 19.32
#